data_AF-A0A7V9JM72-F1
#
_entry.id   AF-A0A7V9JM72-F1
#
_cell.length_a   1.000
_cell.length_b   1.000
_cell.length_c   1.000
_cell.angle_alpha   90.00
_cell.angle_beta   90.00
_cell.angle_gamma   90.00
#
_symmetry.space_group_name_H-M   'P 1'
#
loop_
_entity.id
_entity.type
_entity.pdbx_description
1 polymer ?
#
loop_
_entity_poly.entity_id
_entity_poly.type
_entity_poly.pdbx_seq_one_letter_code
_entity_poly.pdbx_strand_id
1 'polypeptide(L)'
;HGDKITGASTFALEEGLDTGPVYCTVTDVIGPEDTAGQLLSRLADSGAALLVATLDGIAEGIIRPVPQPTDGVSHAPKITAQDAHVDFSAPAFAVHRQVRAVTPTPGAWTRFRDQRIGLGPVRVADVRDVDGLTRGELHVAKREVLVGTATGAVRLGDVTAPGKRAMPAPDWARGARPEPGERFE
;
A
#
# COMPACT_ATOMS: atom_id res chain seq x y z
N HIS A 1 4.36 7.24 -0.45
CA HIS A 1 4.34 8.72 -0.47
C HIS A 1 2.96 9.32 -0.22
N GLY A 2 1.88 8.68 -0.66
CA GLY A 2 0.51 9.15 -0.37
C GLY A 2 -0.01 10.13 -1.42
N ASP A 3 0.50 10.00 -2.64
CA ASP A 3 0.08 10.76 -3.81
C ASP A 3 -1.39 10.46 -4.11
N LYS A 4 -2.08 11.45 -4.67
CA LYS A 4 -3.51 11.33 -5.01
C LYS A 4 -3.73 10.90 -6.46
N ILE A 5 -2.69 11.01 -7.29
CA ILE A 5 -2.73 10.77 -8.73
C ILE A 5 -1.50 9.96 -9.10
N THR A 6 -1.69 8.97 -9.96
CA THR A 6 -0.62 8.20 -10.61
C THR A 6 -0.94 8.07 -12.10
N GLY A 7 -0.23 7.23 -12.83
CA GLY A 7 -0.48 7.02 -14.24
C GLY A 7 0.42 5.96 -14.86
N ALA A 8 0.30 5.84 -16.18
CA ALA A 8 1.21 5.06 -17.02
C ALA A 8 1.69 5.96 -18.17
N SER A 9 2.95 5.77 -18.56
CA SER A 9 3.56 6.50 -19.67
C SER A 9 4.21 5.52 -20.64
N THR A 10 4.04 5.78 -21.93
CA THR A 10 4.82 5.15 -22.99
C THR A 10 5.96 6.09 -23.37
N PHE A 11 7.19 5.60 -23.38
CA PHE A 11 8.38 6.40 -23.63
C PHE A 11 9.36 5.63 -24.52
N ALA A 12 10.26 6.34 -25.19
CA ALA A 12 11.32 5.71 -25.96
C ALA A 12 12.36 5.12 -25.01
N LEU A 13 12.88 3.93 -25.33
CA LEU A 13 13.94 3.33 -24.51
C LEU A 13 15.29 3.97 -24.82
N GLU A 14 16.04 4.24 -23.77
CA GLU A 14 17.43 4.74 -23.82
C GLU A 14 18.28 3.95 -22.81
N GLU A 15 19.58 4.23 -22.73
CA GLU A 15 20.51 3.52 -21.83
C GLU A 15 20.16 3.71 -20.33
N GLY A 16 19.63 4.88 -19.97
CA GLY A 16 19.23 5.19 -18.61
C GLY A 16 17.92 4.51 -18.19
N LEU A 17 17.80 4.18 -16.90
CA LEU A 17 16.58 3.61 -16.32
C LEU A 17 15.46 4.66 -16.34
N ASP A 18 14.42 4.40 -17.13
CA ASP A 18 13.22 5.25 -17.26
C ASP A 18 13.52 6.71 -17.67
N THR A 19 14.61 6.96 -18.42
CA THR A 19 15.04 8.34 -18.77
C THR A 19 14.56 8.83 -20.13
N GLY A 20 14.14 7.94 -21.02
CA GLY A 20 13.87 8.32 -22.40
C GLY A 20 12.63 9.20 -22.58
N PRO A 21 12.52 9.90 -23.71
CA PRO A 21 11.47 10.88 -23.95
C PRO A 21 10.08 10.22 -24.03
N VAL A 22 9.06 10.88 -23.45
CA VAL A 22 7.70 10.36 -23.28
C VAL A 22 6.84 10.68 -24.50
N TYR A 23 6.11 9.69 -25.01
CA TYR A 23 5.13 9.87 -26.09
C TYR A 23 3.77 10.30 -25.56
N CYS A 24 3.24 9.54 -24.62
CA CYS A 24 1.89 9.70 -24.09
C CYS A 24 1.85 9.27 -22.63
N THR A 25 0.92 9.87 -21.88
CA THR A 25 0.67 9.58 -20.47
C THR A 25 -0.82 9.52 -20.22
N VAL A 26 -1.27 8.53 -19.47
CA VAL A 26 -2.61 8.49 -18.87
C VAL A 26 -2.48 8.66 -17.37
N THR A 27 -3.48 9.28 -16.74
CA THR A 27 -3.52 9.48 -15.28
C THR A 27 -4.69 8.75 -14.66
N ASP A 28 -4.53 8.38 -13.39
CA ASP A 28 -5.55 7.73 -12.59
C ASP A 28 -5.51 8.26 -11.15
N VAL A 29 -6.69 8.39 -10.53
CA VAL A 29 -6.86 8.84 -9.14
C VAL A 29 -6.65 7.66 -8.20
N ILE A 30 -5.76 7.84 -7.21
CA ILE A 30 -5.58 6.86 -6.14
C ILE A 30 -6.69 7.07 -5.13
N GLY A 31 -7.63 6.12 -5.08
CA GLY A 31 -8.72 6.10 -4.12
C GLY A 31 -8.21 5.97 -2.68
N PRO A 32 -9.03 6.35 -1.68
CA PRO A 32 -8.65 6.31 -0.27
C PRO A 32 -8.46 4.89 0.29
N GLU A 33 -8.93 3.86 -0.41
CA GLU A 33 -8.83 2.44 0.00
C GLU A 33 -8.06 1.58 -1.03
N ASP A 34 -7.61 2.17 -2.15
CA ASP A 34 -6.92 1.42 -3.20
C ASP A 34 -5.65 0.76 -2.68
N THR A 35 -5.50 -0.52 -2.94
CA THR A 35 -4.26 -1.28 -2.72
C THR A 35 -3.38 -1.25 -3.96
N ALA A 36 -2.10 -1.55 -3.82
CA ALA A 36 -1.18 -1.63 -4.95
C ALA A 36 -1.65 -2.64 -6.02
N GLY A 37 -2.23 -3.78 -5.61
CA GLY A 37 -2.80 -4.76 -6.56
C GLY A 37 -4.00 -4.24 -7.35
N GLN A 38 -4.90 -3.48 -6.72
CA GLN A 38 -6.04 -2.87 -7.39
C GLN A 38 -5.58 -1.79 -8.38
N LEU A 39 -4.67 -0.92 -7.94
CA LEU A 39 -4.11 0.13 -8.78
C LEU A 39 -3.34 -0.44 -9.97
N LEU A 40 -2.52 -1.47 -9.74
CA LEU A 40 -1.81 -2.19 -10.80
C LEU A 40 -2.78 -2.76 -11.84
N SER A 41 -3.88 -3.37 -11.42
CA SER A 41 -4.87 -3.96 -12.34
C SER A 41 -5.47 -2.88 -13.26
N ARG A 42 -5.88 -1.74 -12.71
CA ARG A 42 -6.42 -0.63 -13.52
C ARG A 42 -5.38 0.00 -14.45
N LEU A 43 -4.14 0.15 -13.97
CA LEU A 43 -3.04 0.69 -14.78
C LEU A 43 -2.60 -0.27 -15.88
N ALA A 44 -2.71 -1.58 -15.67
CA ALA A 44 -2.44 -2.57 -16.70
C ALA A 44 -3.46 -2.45 -17.86
N ASP A 45 -4.75 -2.31 -17.54
CA ASP A 45 -5.80 -2.16 -18.55
C ASP A 45 -5.65 -0.84 -19.34
N SER A 46 -5.52 0.28 -18.63
CA SER A 46 -5.37 1.60 -19.27
C SER A 46 -4.03 1.76 -19.98
N GLY A 47 -2.95 1.20 -19.43
CA GLY A 47 -1.62 1.19 -20.04
C GLY A 47 -1.55 0.36 -21.32
N ALA A 48 -2.27 -0.76 -21.40
CA ALA A 48 -2.36 -1.55 -22.63
C ALA A 48 -3.05 -0.77 -23.76
N ALA A 49 -4.17 -0.10 -23.46
CA ALA A 49 -4.85 0.77 -24.42
C ALA A 49 -3.97 1.96 -24.85
N LEU A 50 -3.26 2.58 -23.90
CA LEU A 50 -2.29 3.64 -24.18
C LEU A 50 -1.21 3.17 -25.15
N LEU A 51 -0.62 2.00 -24.92
CA LEU A 51 0.44 1.46 -25.76
C LEU A 51 0.00 1.29 -27.22
N VAL A 52 -1.19 0.73 -27.45
CA VAL A 52 -1.74 0.58 -28.81
C VAL A 52 -1.89 1.95 -29.48
N ALA A 53 -2.54 2.90 -28.81
CA ALA A 53 -2.73 4.25 -29.35
C ALA A 53 -1.40 4.97 -29.65
N THR A 54 -0.37 4.75 -28.82
CA THR A 54 0.97 5.29 -29.05
C THR A 54 1.61 4.68 -30.30
N LEU A 55 1.52 3.37 -30.51
CA LEU A 55 2.09 2.73 -31.69
C LEU A 55 1.41 3.20 -32.98
N ASP A 56 0.09 3.31 -32.98
CA ASP A 56 -0.67 3.82 -34.12
C ASP A 56 -0.28 5.27 -34.43
N GLY A 57 -0.19 6.12 -33.39
CA GLY A 57 0.23 7.51 -33.55
C GLY A 57 1.66 7.67 -34.06
N ILE A 58 2.57 6.75 -33.72
CA ILE A 58 3.94 6.71 -34.25
C ILE A 58 3.90 6.33 -35.73
N ALA A 59 3.13 5.30 -36.11
CA ALA A 59 3.02 4.82 -37.48
C ALA A 59 2.42 5.89 -38.42
N GLU A 60 1.45 6.66 -37.93
CA GLU A 60 0.85 7.78 -38.65
C GLU A 60 1.73 9.05 -38.65
N GLY A 61 2.77 9.10 -37.82
CA GLY A 61 3.67 10.25 -37.70
C GLY A 61 3.05 11.47 -37.00
N ILE A 62 1.96 11.27 -36.24
CA ILE A 62 1.19 12.33 -35.58
C ILE A 62 1.60 12.58 -34.13
N ILE A 63 2.33 11.64 -33.50
CA ILE A 63 2.91 11.85 -32.16
C ILE A 63 4.44 11.86 -32.23
N ARG A 64 5.04 12.67 -31.37
CA ARG A 64 6.50 12.77 -31.20
C ARG A 64 6.83 12.71 -29.72
N PRO A 65 7.94 12.06 -29.34
CA PRO A 65 8.30 11.94 -27.94
C PRO A 65 8.88 13.28 -27.44
N VAL A 66 8.59 13.60 -26.18
CA VAL A 66 9.03 14.83 -25.50
C VAL A 66 10.05 14.46 -24.41
N PRO A 67 11.24 15.09 -24.39
CA PRO A 67 12.21 14.87 -23.32
C PRO A 67 11.61 15.09 -21.94
N GLN A 68 11.97 14.21 -21.00
CA GLN A 68 11.53 14.36 -19.62
C GLN A 68 12.17 15.60 -18.97
N PRO A 69 11.46 16.29 -18.06
CA PRO A 69 12.06 17.34 -17.24
C PRO A 69 13.21 16.79 -16.39
N THR A 70 14.25 17.60 -16.19
CA THR A 70 15.35 17.27 -15.28
C THR A 70 15.06 17.65 -13.83
N ASP A 71 14.10 18.55 -13.61
CA ASP A 71 13.64 18.95 -12.28
C ASP A 71 12.46 18.10 -11.82
N GLY A 72 12.37 17.85 -10.51
CA GLY A 72 11.29 17.04 -9.91
C GLY A 72 11.38 15.52 -10.13
N VAL A 73 12.52 15.02 -10.62
CA VAL A 73 12.74 13.58 -10.79
C VAL A 73 12.77 12.88 -9.43
N SER A 74 12.04 11.77 -9.32
CA SER A 74 12.02 10.91 -8.14
C SER A 74 12.25 9.45 -8.53
N HIS A 75 12.79 8.66 -7.59
CA HIS A 75 13.02 7.24 -7.80
C HIS A 75 12.13 6.41 -6.87
N ALA A 76 11.54 5.36 -7.42
CA ALA A 76 10.76 4.37 -6.68
C ALA A 76 11.62 3.08 -6.52
N PRO A 77 12.30 2.90 -5.37
CA PRO A 77 13.12 1.71 -5.16
C PRO A 77 12.23 0.45 -5.07
N LYS A 78 12.83 -0.71 -5.40
CA LYS A 78 12.16 -2.00 -5.25
C LYS A 78 11.76 -2.24 -3.79
N ILE A 79 10.49 -2.53 -3.56
CA ILE A 79 9.96 -2.89 -2.24
C ILE A 79 10.45 -4.28 -1.85
N THR A 80 11.04 -4.39 -0.66
CA THR A 80 11.47 -5.65 -0.05
C THR A 80 10.44 -6.15 0.96
N ALA A 81 10.59 -7.40 1.39
CA ALA A 81 9.78 -7.92 2.49
C ALA A 81 10.00 -7.13 3.79
N GLN A 82 11.18 -6.57 4.02
CA GLN A 82 11.47 -5.79 5.22
C GLN A 82 10.74 -4.44 5.21
N ASP A 83 10.60 -3.81 4.04
CA ASP A 83 9.84 -2.56 3.88
C ASP A 83 8.34 -2.73 4.17
N ALA A 84 7.85 -3.98 4.14
CA ALA A 84 6.48 -4.34 4.49
C ALA A 84 6.29 -4.68 5.98
N HIS A 85 7.35 -4.59 6.80
CA HIS A 85 7.21 -4.64 8.24
C HIS A 85 6.50 -3.38 8.74
N VAL A 86 5.37 -3.56 9.41
CA VAL A 86 4.55 -2.46 9.91
C VAL A 86 5.08 -2.04 11.27
N ASP A 87 5.67 -0.84 11.32
CA ASP A 87 6.06 -0.19 12.56
C ASP A 87 4.91 0.70 13.07
N PHE A 88 4.29 0.29 14.17
CA PHE A 88 3.21 1.03 14.82
C PHE A 88 3.69 2.27 15.59
N SER A 89 5.00 2.56 15.60
CA SER A 89 5.53 3.86 15.99
C SER A 89 5.24 4.97 14.97
N ALA A 90 4.82 4.61 13.76
CA ALA A 90 4.37 5.58 12.75
C ALA A 90 2.95 6.10 13.05
N PRO A 91 2.55 7.28 12.52
CA PRO A 91 1.17 7.76 12.59
C PRO A 91 0.18 6.82 11.90
N ALA A 92 -1.08 6.78 12.37
CA ALA A 92 -2.11 5.87 11.85
C ALA A 92 -2.31 5.97 10.31
N PHE A 93 -2.26 7.18 9.75
CA PHE A 93 -2.38 7.37 8.30
C PHE A 93 -1.18 6.79 7.53
N ALA A 94 0.01 6.78 8.13
CA ALA A 94 1.22 6.25 7.51
C ALA A 94 1.17 4.73 7.49
N VAL A 95 0.77 4.12 8.62
CA VAL A 95 0.49 2.67 8.71
C VAL A 95 -0.55 2.26 7.67
N HIS A 96 -1.68 2.98 7.59
CA HIS A 96 -2.72 2.73 6.59
C HIS A 96 -2.18 2.76 5.15
N ARG A 97 -1.39 3.77 4.80
CA ARG A 97 -0.79 3.89 3.46
C ARG A 97 0.23 2.79 3.18
N GLN A 98 1.09 2.46 4.14
CA GLN A 98 2.10 1.41 3.99
C GLN A 98 1.42 0.08 3.70
N VAL A 99 0.44 -0.31 4.52
CA VAL A 99 -0.28 -1.59 4.37
C VAL A 99 -0.91 -1.70 2.98
N ARG A 100 -1.57 -0.65 2.50
CA ARG A 100 -2.15 -0.62 1.16
C ARG A 100 -1.12 -0.71 0.04
N ALA A 101 0.01 -0.02 0.19
CA ALA A 101 1.09 0.02 -0.82
C ALA A 101 1.80 -1.33 -0.99
N VAL A 102 1.80 -2.19 0.04
CA VAL A 102 2.42 -3.52 -0.03
C VAL A 102 1.41 -4.65 -0.19
N THR A 103 0.12 -4.33 -0.41
CA THR A 103 -0.95 -5.33 -0.61
C THR A 103 -1.21 -5.55 -2.11
N PRO A 104 -1.21 -6.80 -2.61
CA PRO A 104 -1.05 -8.06 -1.87
C PRO A 104 0.40 -8.50 -1.68
N THR A 105 1.36 -7.94 -2.43
CA THR A 105 2.75 -8.39 -2.45
C THR A 105 3.70 -7.23 -2.12
N PRO A 106 4.67 -7.43 -1.20
CA PRO A 106 4.98 -8.66 -0.45
C PRO A 106 3.98 -9.00 0.69
N GLY A 107 3.01 -8.12 0.96
CA GLY A 107 2.05 -8.26 2.06
C GLY A 107 2.59 -7.66 3.36
N ALA A 108 1.80 -6.80 3.99
CA ALA A 108 2.16 -6.18 5.25
C ALA A 108 2.25 -7.23 6.36
N TRP A 109 3.16 -7.03 7.31
CA TRP A 109 3.33 -7.96 8.43
C TRP A 109 3.90 -7.27 9.67
N THR A 110 3.71 -7.89 10.82
CA THR A 110 4.28 -7.51 12.12
C THR A 110 4.61 -8.79 12.91
N ARG A 111 5.09 -8.68 14.15
CA ARG A 111 5.28 -9.82 15.05
C ARG A 111 4.32 -9.76 16.23
N PHE A 112 3.86 -10.93 16.64
CA PHE A 112 3.08 -11.14 17.85
C PHE A 112 3.55 -12.44 18.50
N ARG A 113 4.00 -12.38 19.76
CA ARG A 113 4.55 -13.55 20.49
C ARG A 113 5.59 -14.31 19.66
N ASP A 114 6.59 -13.58 19.16
CA ASP A 114 7.66 -14.10 18.30
C ASP A 114 7.24 -14.70 16.94
N GLN A 115 5.97 -14.58 16.57
CA GLN A 115 5.44 -15.10 15.31
C GLN A 115 5.17 -13.96 14.34
N ARG A 116 5.56 -14.18 13.07
CA ARG A 116 5.18 -13.27 11.98
C ARG A 116 3.69 -13.39 11.70
N ILE A 117 2.99 -12.27 11.81
CA ILE A 117 1.56 -12.13 11.50
C ILE A 117 1.43 -11.28 10.24
N GLY A 118 0.76 -11.80 9.23
CA GLY A 118 0.39 -11.02 8.04
C GLY A 118 -0.82 -10.12 8.33
N LEU A 119 -0.80 -8.92 7.76
CA LEU A 119 -1.84 -7.90 7.91
C LEU A 119 -2.42 -7.57 6.53
N GLY A 120 -3.75 -7.66 6.41
CA GLY A 120 -4.50 -7.08 5.30
C GLY A 120 -4.72 -5.57 5.48
N PRO A 121 -5.38 -4.90 4.52
CA PRO A 121 -5.72 -3.49 4.63
C PRO A 121 -6.34 -3.12 5.98
N VAL A 122 -5.81 -2.05 6.57
CA VAL A 122 -6.29 -1.47 7.84
C VAL A 122 -7.01 -0.16 7.58
N ARG A 123 -7.80 0.32 8.54
CA ARG A 123 -8.41 1.65 8.48
C ARG A 123 -7.97 2.51 9.66
N VAL A 124 -7.85 3.81 9.47
CA VAL A 124 -7.64 4.74 10.58
C VAL A 124 -8.91 4.75 11.45
N ALA A 125 -8.76 4.55 12.76
CA ALA A 125 -9.87 4.59 13.70
C ALA A 125 -10.31 6.03 13.99
N ASP A 126 -11.58 6.23 14.36
CA ASP A 126 -12.08 7.53 14.81
C ASP A 126 -11.41 7.90 16.13
N VAL A 127 -11.03 9.18 16.32
CA VAL A 127 -10.32 9.68 17.52
C VAL A 127 -10.97 9.28 18.86
N ARG A 128 -12.29 9.07 18.87
CA ARG A 128 -13.06 8.66 20.06
C ARG A 128 -12.78 7.22 20.52
N ASP A 129 -12.27 6.37 19.62
CA ASP A 129 -12.00 4.96 19.87
C ASP A 129 -10.59 4.72 20.44
N VAL A 130 -9.85 5.78 20.77
CA VAL A 130 -8.38 5.76 20.82
C VAL A 130 -7.76 6.20 22.15
N ASP A 131 -8.57 6.65 23.11
CA ASP A 131 -8.02 7.15 24.38
C ASP A 131 -7.25 6.04 25.12
N GLY A 132 -5.95 6.28 25.32
CA GLY A 132 -5.07 5.45 26.14
C GLY A 132 -4.33 4.33 25.42
N LEU A 133 -4.57 4.06 24.12
CA LEU A 133 -3.83 3.02 23.42
C LEU A 133 -2.42 3.47 23.06
N THR A 134 -1.45 2.74 23.59
CA THR A 134 -0.05 2.98 23.31
C THR A 134 0.40 2.23 22.06
N ARG A 135 1.57 2.58 21.50
CA ARG A 135 2.05 2.05 20.21
C ARG A 135 2.10 0.52 20.20
N GLY A 136 1.54 -0.08 19.16
CA GLY A 136 1.46 -1.54 18.98
C GLY A 136 0.44 -2.23 19.89
N GLU A 137 -0.13 -1.55 20.89
CA GLU A 137 -1.05 -2.16 21.86
C GLU A 137 -2.35 -2.58 21.20
N LEU A 138 -2.76 -3.83 21.47
CA LEU A 138 -3.97 -4.42 20.94
C LEU A 138 -5.16 -4.11 21.84
N HIS A 139 -6.22 -3.55 21.26
CA HIS A 139 -7.54 -3.47 21.88
C HIS A 139 -8.52 -4.39 21.17
N VAL A 140 -8.90 -5.47 21.85
CA VAL A 140 -9.83 -6.47 21.31
C VAL A 140 -11.24 -6.15 21.77
N ALA A 141 -12.06 -5.63 20.86
CA ALA A 141 -13.48 -5.44 21.08
C ALA A 141 -14.29 -6.58 20.43
N LYS A 142 -15.61 -6.61 20.67
CA LYS A 142 -16.49 -7.70 20.20
C LYS A 142 -16.47 -7.89 18.68
N ARG A 143 -16.34 -6.80 17.92
CA ARG A 143 -16.49 -6.76 16.45
C ARG A 143 -15.29 -6.16 15.70
N GLU A 144 -14.25 -5.76 16.42
CA GLU A 144 -13.07 -5.12 15.84
C GLU A 144 -11.85 -5.34 16.72
N VAL A 145 -10.68 -5.19 16.11
CA VAL A 145 -9.40 -5.15 16.82
C VAL A 145 -8.72 -3.86 16.40
N LEU A 146 -8.37 -3.04 17.39
CA LEU A 146 -7.62 -1.81 17.19
C LEU A 146 -6.16 -2.02 17.60
N VAL A 147 -5.26 -1.30 16.93
CA VAL A 147 -3.84 -1.23 17.31
C VAL A 147 -3.44 0.22 17.49
N GLY A 148 -2.89 0.54 18.66
CA GLY A 148 -2.38 1.88 18.93
C GLY A 148 -1.19 2.25 18.03
N THR A 149 -1.12 3.53 17.64
CA THR A 149 -0.08 4.11 16.79
C THR A 149 0.49 5.38 17.42
N ALA A 150 1.35 6.13 16.73
CA ALA A 150 1.86 7.39 17.30
C ALA A 150 0.83 8.53 17.44
N THR A 151 -0.21 8.58 16.61
CA THR A 151 -1.17 9.71 16.58
C THR A 151 -2.63 9.27 16.63
N GLY A 152 -2.88 8.02 17.01
CA GLY A 152 -4.20 7.43 16.94
C GLY A 152 -4.15 5.90 17.01
N ALA A 153 -5.15 5.24 16.43
CA ALA A 153 -5.16 3.79 16.27
C ALA A 153 -5.56 3.41 14.83
N VAL A 154 -5.25 2.19 14.44
CA VAL A 154 -5.78 1.57 13.22
C VAL A 154 -6.67 0.40 13.58
N ARG A 155 -7.81 0.28 12.88
CA ARG A 155 -8.65 -0.91 12.88
C ARG A 155 -8.07 -1.93 11.93
N LEU A 156 -7.79 -3.13 12.44
CA LEU A 156 -7.32 -4.24 11.63
C LEU A 156 -8.44 -4.78 10.73
N GLY A 157 -8.10 -5.07 9.48
CA GLY A 157 -8.94 -5.83 8.56
C GLY A 157 -8.72 -7.33 8.75
N ASP A 158 -8.13 -7.98 7.74
CA ASP A 158 -7.77 -9.39 7.81
C ASP A 158 -6.38 -9.60 8.43
N VAL A 159 -6.22 -10.72 9.11
CA VAL A 159 -4.99 -11.17 9.75
C VAL A 159 -4.66 -12.58 9.27
N THR A 160 -3.38 -12.83 8.99
CA THR A 160 -2.87 -14.14 8.57
C THR A 160 -1.85 -14.65 9.58
N ALA A 161 -2.27 -15.59 10.43
CA ALA A 161 -1.37 -16.28 11.34
C ALA A 161 -0.53 -17.35 10.60
N PRO A 162 0.63 -17.77 11.13
CA PRO A 162 1.48 -18.78 10.51
C PRO A 162 0.71 -20.06 10.17
N GLY A 163 0.79 -20.49 8.91
CA GLY A 163 0.12 -21.71 8.44
C GLY A 163 -1.41 -21.64 8.39
N LYS A 164 -2.01 -20.45 8.52
CA LYS A 164 -3.46 -20.24 8.43
C LYS A 164 -3.82 -19.41 7.19
N ARG A 165 -5.10 -19.50 6.80
CA ARG A 165 -5.67 -18.57 5.82
C ARG A 165 -5.91 -17.21 6.48
N ALA A 166 -5.93 -16.15 5.67
CA ALA A 166 -6.39 -14.83 6.10
C ALA A 166 -7.80 -14.94 6.70
N MET A 167 -8.03 -14.23 7.80
CA MET A 167 -9.31 -14.17 8.50
C MET A 167 -9.54 -12.80 9.12
N PRO A 168 -10.80 -12.39 9.38
CA PRO A 168 -11.07 -11.14 10.07
C PRO A 168 -10.33 -11.05 11.42
N ALA A 169 -9.77 -9.89 11.74
CA ALA A 169 -9.01 -9.69 12.98
C ALA A 169 -9.75 -10.12 14.27
N PRO A 170 -11.08 -9.90 14.43
CA PRO A 170 -11.80 -10.40 15.60
C PRO A 170 -11.80 -11.93 15.71
N ASP A 171 -11.82 -12.64 14.58
CA ASP A 171 -11.80 -14.10 14.55
C ASP A 171 -10.42 -14.61 14.93
N TRP A 172 -9.37 -13.97 14.42
CA TRP A 172 -7.99 -14.21 14.86
C TRP A 172 -7.83 -13.98 16.36
N ALA A 173 -8.34 -12.86 16.90
CA ALA A 173 -8.21 -12.51 18.30
C ALA A 173 -8.94 -13.50 19.24
N ARG A 174 -10.07 -14.08 18.84
CA ARG A 174 -10.73 -15.15 19.63
C ARG A 174 -9.88 -16.41 19.75
N GLY A 175 -9.12 -16.73 18.71
CA GLY A 175 -8.18 -17.85 18.70
C GLY A 175 -6.90 -17.55 19.47
N ALA A 176 -6.29 -16.39 19.24
CA ALA A 176 -5.02 -15.98 19.84
C ALA A 176 -5.14 -15.58 21.31
N ARG A 177 -6.32 -15.09 21.71
CA ARG A 177 -6.65 -14.57 23.05
C ARG A 177 -5.58 -13.59 23.58
N PRO A 178 -5.40 -12.43 22.94
CA PRO A 178 -4.49 -11.42 23.46
C PRO A 178 -4.95 -10.95 24.85
N GLU A 179 -4.02 -10.82 25.79
CA GLU A 179 -4.24 -10.25 27.11
C GLU A 179 -4.13 -8.70 27.06
N PRO A 180 -4.80 -7.98 27.99
CA PRO A 180 -4.67 -6.53 28.06
C PRO A 180 -3.20 -6.08 28.15
N GLY A 181 -2.82 -5.11 27.31
CA GLY A 181 -1.46 -4.57 27.24
C GLY A 181 -0.51 -5.34 26.32
N GLU A 182 -0.92 -6.47 25.73
CA GLU A 182 -0.15 -7.13 24.69
C GLU A 182 -0.07 -6.30 23.41
N ARG A 183 1.03 -6.47 22.67
CA ARG A 183 1.40 -5.60 21.57
C ARG A 183 1.85 -6.38 20.35
N PHE A 184 1.67 -5.76 19.20
CA PHE A 184 2.51 -6.00 18.05
C PHE A 184 3.87 -5.32 18.22
N GLU A 185 4.92 -6.01 17.77
CA GLU A 185 6.29 -5.47 17.72
C GLU A 185 6.51 -4.59 16.48
#